data_AF-A0A840GJU5-F1
#
_entry.id   AF-A0A840GJU5-F1
#
_cell.length_a   1.000
_cell.length_b   1.000
_cell.length_c   1.000
_cell.angle_alpha   90.00
_cell.angle_beta   90.00
_cell.angle_gamma   90.00
#
_symmetry.space_group_name_H-M   'P 1'
#
loop_
_entity.id
_entity.type
_entity.pdbx_description
1 polymer ?
#
loop_
_entity_poly.entity_id
_entity_poly.type
_entity_poly.pdbx_seq_one_letter_code
_entity_poly.pdbx_strand_id
1 'polypeptide(L)'
;MTENNKPSGPDLSKGVSLTAFRDGKLLGHVGEEDILLVQAGSEIFAIEPACSHYHGPLAEGLVVGDTIRCPWHHACFSLRTGEATRPPALNALAVWEVARDRDNIIVQRKREAPKPSIAHRNAPAPEKFVIVGGGAAGFAAAETLRREGFAGAITMLSDDGAMPVDRPNLSKDYLAGSAPEDWLPLRGEDYYQDAGIDLRLNTGVSAIDAKTRNVTLGNGDRLPFDRLLLATGAEPVKLQIPGADQPHVHTLRSVADSRAIIKAAGSARRALVIGASFIGLEVAASLRARKIEVHVVAPEERPMQKVLGSEMGDFVRSLHEENGVIFHLKDTVEKLDGTRATLKSGAVIEADLVVVGIGVKPRLALAEHAGLAADRGVSVSEYLETSVAGIFAAGDIARWPDPHSRQTIRVEHWVVAERQGQTAARNMLGKRERFDAVPFFWSQHYDVPINYVGHAESFDEIAIDGSIGGKDCLLKYRKDGRVLAVASIYRDLDNLKAELEMERSRG
;
A
#
# COMPACT_ATOMS: atom_id res chain seq x y z
N MET A 1 11.26 -31.24 -3.42
CA MET A 1 11.97 -31.68 -4.64
C MET A 1 12.44 -30.41 -5.31
N THR A 2 13.74 -30.13 -5.26
CA THR A 2 14.35 -28.91 -5.80
C THR A 2 14.33 -29.00 -7.31
N GLU A 3 13.49 -28.19 -7.98
CA GLU A 3 13.70 -27.92 -9.40
C GLU A 3 15.09 -27.32 -9.55
N ASN A 4 15.91 -27.93 -10.41
CA ASN A 4 17.20 -27.39 -10.84
C ASN A 4 16.94 -26.04 -11.52
N ASN A 5 16.96 -24.95 -10.75
CA ASN A 5 16.81 -23.62 -11.29
C ASN A 5 18.10 -23.29 -12.04
N LYS A 6 18.09 -23.48 -13.37
CA LYS A 6 19.22 -23.10 -14.20
C LYS A 6 19.44 -21.59 -14.01
N PRO A 7 20.69 -21.13 -13.79
CA PRO A 7 20.98 -19.70 -13.68
C PRO A 7 20.47 -18.94 -14.91
N SER A 8 19.91 -17.77 -14.69
CA SER A 8 19.31 -16.95 -15.74
C SER A 8 20.39 -16.34 -16.64
N GLY A 9 20.17 -16.32 -17.95
CA GLY A 9 20.99 -15.57 -18.91
C GLY A 9 22.49 -15.98 -18.98
N PRO A 10 23.37 -15.11 -19.49
CA PRO A 10 24.81 -15.38 -19.59
C PRO A 10 25.52 -15.28 -18.23
N ASP A 11 26.66 -15.97 -18.11
CA ASP A 11 27.57 -15.87 -16.97
C ASP A 11 28.31 -14.52 -17.01
N LEU A 12 27.91 -13.60 -16.14
CA LEU A 12 28.39 -12.23 -16.10
C LEU A 12 29.81 -12.12 -15.53
N SER A 13 30.33 -13.17 -14.88
CA SER A 13 31.72 -13.21 -14.40
C SER A 13 32.72 -13.41 -15.55
N LYS A 14 32.26 -13.94 -16.69
CA LYS A 14 33.07 -14.15 -17.90
C LYS A 14 33.11 -12.95 -18.84
N GLY A 15 32.29 -11.94 -18.57
CA GLY A 15 32.19 -10.74 -19.39
C GLY A 15 31.08 -10.82 -20.44
N VAL A 16 30.36 -9.71 -20.61
CA VAL A 16 29.31 -9.53 -21.62
C VAL A 16 29.51 -8.22 -22.39
N SER A 17 29.07 -8.21 -23.65
CA SER A 17 29.09 -7.02 -24.50
C SER A 17 27.90 -6.11 -24.23
N LEU A 18 28.08 -4.79 -24.39
CA LEU A 18 26.98 -3.81 -24.41
C LEU A 18 25.85 -4.16 -25.39
N THR A 19 26.16 -4.85 -26.49
CA THR A 19 25.16 -5.28 -27.50
C THR A 19 24.20 -6.35 -26.98
N ALA A 20 24.49 -7.00 -25.85
CA ALA A 20 23.61 -7.95 -25.21
C ALA A 20 22.45 -7.29 -24.44
N PHE A 21 22.58 -6.01 -24.10
CA PHE A 21 21.54 -5.27 -23.38
C PHE A 21 20.29 -5.08 -24.26
N ARG A 22 19.12 -5.13 -23.63
CA ARG A 22 17.83 -4.82 -24.23
C ARG A 22 17.17 -3.75 -23.35
N ASP A 23 16.83 -2.62 -23.95
CA ASP A 23 16.28 -1.45 -23.24
C ASP A 23 17.09 -1.06 -21.98
N GLY A 24 18.42 -1.06 -22.15
CA GLY A 24 19.37 -0.72 -21.10
C GLY A 24 19.48 -1.75 -19.98
N LYS A 25 18.95 -2.96 -20.14
CA LYS A 25 18.95 -4.01 -19.10
C LYS A 25 19.43 -5.35 -19.65
N LEU A 26 20.05 -6.16 -18.80
CA LEU A 26 20.46 -7.54 -19.12
C LEU A 26 20.40 -8.41 -17.86
N LEU A 27 19.55 -9.44 -17.89
CA LEU A 27 19.54 -10.48 -16.87
C LEU A 27 20.63 -11.51 -17.17
N GLY A 28 21.43 -11.85 -16.18
CA GLY A 28 22.46 -12.88 -16.21
C GLY A 28 22.67 -13.47 -14.82
N HIS A 29 23.82 -14.13 -14.61
CA HIS A 29 24.15 -14.73 -13.32
C HIS A 29 25.65 -14.63 -12.99
N VAL A 30 25.98 -14.76 -11.71
CA VAL A 30 27.34 -15.07 -11.22
C VAL A 30 27.22 -16.26 -10.26
N GLY A 31 27.81 -17.40 -10.65
CA GLY A 31 27.56 -18.66 -9.93
C GLY A 31 26.09 -19.07 -10.03
N GLU A 32 25.42 -19.21 -8.89
CA GLU A 32 23.99 -19.53 -8.80
C GLU A 32 23.11 -18.29 -8.55
N GLU A 33 23.70 -17.11 -8.35
CA GLU A 33 22.96 -15.88 -8.09
C GLU A 33 22.59 -15.19 -9.41
N ASP A 34 21.30 -14.99 -9.64
CA ASP A 34 20.80 -14.16 -10.74
C ASP A 34 21.07 -12.68 -10.45
N ILE A 35 21.49 -11.94 -11.49
CA ILE A 35 21.91 -10.55 -11.40
C ILE A 35 21.34 -9.78 -12.60
N LEU A 36 20.82 -8.59 -12.33
CA LEU A 36 20.38 -7.65 -13.35
C LEU A 36 21.45 -6.58 -13.56
N LEU A 37 22.04 -6.56 -14.75
CA LEU A 37 22.80 -5.42 -15.23
C LEU A 37 21.85 -4.32 -15.72
N VAL A 38 22.06 -3.10 -15.24
CA VAL A 38 21.27 -1.92 -15.60
C VAL A 38 22.20 -0.82 -16.07
N GLN A 39 22.00 -0.36 -17.30
CA GLN A 39 22.66 0.80 -17.88
C GLN A 39 21.84 2.05 -17.57
N ALA A 40 22.43 2.99 -16.84
CA ALA A 40 21.84 4.29 -16.54
C ALA A 40 22.82 5.40 -16.94
N GLY A 41 22.49 6.11 -18.02
CA GLY A 41 23.41 7.05 -18.65
C GLY A 41 24.66 6.34 -19.18
N SER A 42 25.84 6.74 -18.70
CA SER A 42 27.13 6.15 -19.09
C SER A 42 27.62 5.05 -18.13
N GLU A 43 26.98 4.92 -16.96
CA GLU A 43 27.33 3.93 -15.94
C GLU A 43 26.53 2.64 -16.12
N ILE A 44 27.10 1.55 -15.61
CA ILE A 44 26.47 0.23 -15.57
C ILE A 44 26.50 -0.26 -14.12
N PHE A 45 25.34 -0.66 -13.65
CA PHE A 45 25.12 -1.15 -12.30
C PHE A 45 24.75 -2.63 -12.35
N ALA A 46 25.12 -3.37 -11.32
CA ALA A 46 24.69 -4.76 -11.13
C ALA A 46 23.92 -4.84 -9.82
N ILE A 47 22.65 -5.24 -9.91
CA ILE A 47 21.72 -5.31 -8.79
C ILE A 47 20.98 -6.65 -8.78
N GLU A 48 20.29 -6.92 -7.68
CA GLU A 48 19.43 -8.09 -7.56
C GLU A 48 18.25 -7.92 -8.54
N PRO A 49 17.84 -8.97 -9.26
CA PRO A 49 16.84 -8.85 -10.32
C PRO A 49 15.40 -8.78 -9.80
N ALA A 50 15.17 -9.16 -8.54
CA ALA A 50 13.84 -9.24 -7.95
C ALA A 50 13.63 -8.13 -6.92
N CYS A 51 12.47 -7.47 -6.98
CA CYS A 51 12.08 -6.48 -5.98
C CYS A 51 11.93 -7.12 -4.60
N SER A 52 12.49 -6.51 -3.56
CA SER A 52 12.44 -7.04 -2.19
C SER A 52 11.07 -6.98 -1.50
N HIS A 53 10.04 -6.46 -2.16
CA HIS A 53 8.65 -6.50 -1.67
C HIS A 53 8.03 -7.86 -1.99
N TYR A 54 7.58 -8.10 -3.23
CA TYR A 54 6.97 -9.35 -3.69
C TYR A 54 7.70 -9.96 -4.89
N HIS A 55 9.03 -9.85 -4.95
CA HIS A 55 9.86 -10.43 -6.00
C HIS A 55 9.53 -9.97 -7.44
N GLY A 56 8.90 -8.81 -7.60
CA GLY A 56 8.57 -8.26 -8.92
C GLY A 56 9.80 -8.09 -9.82
N PRO A 57 9.70 -8.41 -11.12
CA PRO A 57 10.83 -8.53 -12.02
C PRO A 57 11.39 -7.15 -12.38
N LEU A 58 12.51 -6.75 -11.77
CA LEU A 58 13.12 -5.44 -12.04
C LEU A 58 13.65 -5.33 -13.47
N ALA A 59 13.86 -6.45 -14.15
CA ALA A 59 14.18 -6.48 -15.58
C ALA A 59 13.08 -5.85 -16.45
N GLU A 60 11.83 -5.83 -15.99
CA GLU A 60 10.69 -5.18 -16.66
C GLU A 60 10.40 -3.77 -16.11
N GLY A 61 11.20 -3.34 -15.11
CA GLY A 61 11.07 -2.06 -14.46
C GLY A 61 11.53 -0.86 -15.30
N LEU A 62 11.16 0.32 -14.81
CA LEU A 62 11.53 1.61 -15.42
C LEU A 62 12.77 2.20 -14.72
N VAL A 63 13.82 2.46 -15.50
CA VAL A 63 15.01 3.18 -15.03
C VAL A 63 14.76 4.68 -15.07
N VAL A 64 14.95 5.38 -13.94
CA VAL A 64 14.77 6.83 -13.81
C VAL A 64 15.98 7.42 -13.09
N GLY A 65 16.83 8.14 -13.83
CA GLY A 65 18.09 8.63 -13.28
C GLY A 65 18.97 7.46 -12.84
N ASP A 66 19.41 7.48 -11.59
CA ASP A 66 20.19 6.41 -10.93
C ASP A 66 19.33 5.43 -10.12
N THR A 67 18.02 5.38 -10.41
CA THR A 67 17.07 4.49 -9.73
C THR A 67 16.34 3.57 -10.69
N ILE A 68 15.78 2.49 -10.18
CA ILE A 68 14.86 1.60 -10.90
C ILE A 68 13.55 1.45 -10.14
N ARG A 69 12.43 1.49 -10.87
CA ARG A 69 11.08 1.27 -10.35
C ARG A 69 10.59 -0.13 -10.65
N CYS A 70 10.09 -0.81 -9.63
CA CYS A 70 9.43 -2.10 -9.74
C CYS A 70 8.14 -1.98 -10.57
N PRO A 71 7.91 -2.85 -11.58
CA PRO A 71 6.73 -2.79 -12.43
C PRO A 71 5.42 -3.05 -11.69
N TRP A 72 5.43 -3.93 -10.68
CA TRP A 72 4.18 -4.35 -10.03
C TRP A 72 3.65 -3.36 -9.01
N HIS A 73 4.52 -2.82 -8.15
CA HIS A 73 4.09 -2.06 -6.97
C HIS A 73 4.80 -0.71 -6.82
N HIS A 74 5.57 -0.28 -7.82
CA HIS A 74 6.20 1.05 -7.88
C HIS A 74 7.22 1.33 -6.75
N ALA A 75 7.69 0.30 -6.05
CA ALA A 75 8.86 0.40 -5.18
C ALA A 75 10.06 0.89 -6.00
N CYS A 76 10.88 1.77 -5.42
CA CYS A 76 12.05 2.32 -6.11
C CYS A 76 13.33 1.95 -5.37
N PHE A 77 14.39 1.69 -6.12
CA PHE A 77 15.69 1.33 -5.58
C PHE A 77 16.80 2.18 -6.19
N SER A 78 17.78 2.58 -5.40
CA SER A 78 19.03 3.14 -5.92
C SER A 78 19.83 2.04 -6.62
N LEU A 79 20.22 2.28 -7.88
CA LEU A 79 21.09 1.36 -8.62
C LEU A 79 22.50 1.29 -8.01
N ARG A 80 22.92 2.33 -7.28
CA ARG A 80 24.27 2.45 -6.72
C ARG A 80 24.41 1.76 -5.36
N THR A 81 23.40 1.90 -4.50
CA THR A 81 23.46 1.38 -3.12
C THR A 81 22.53 0.19 -2.89
N GLY A 82 21.57 -0.04 -3.78
CA GLY A 82 20.49 -1.00 -3.60
C GLY A 82 19.40 -0.51 -2.65
N GLU A 83 19.57 0.63 -2.00
CA GLU A 83 18.64 1.15 -1.02
C GLU A 83 17.23 1.29 -1.61
N ALA A 84 16.22 0.80 -0.88
CA ALA A 84 14.82 1.06 -1.18
C ALA A 84 14.50 2.54 -0.88
N THR A 85 14.40 3.35 -1.92
CA THR A 85 14.20 4.81 -1.84
C THR A 85 12.72 5.21 -1.84
N ARG A 86 11.83 4.33 -2.33
CA ARG A 86 10.37 4.49 -2.21
C ARG A 86 9.69 3.17 -1.88
N PRO A 87 8.66 3.19 -1.03
CA PRO A 87 7.89 2.00 -0.63
C PRO A 87 7.07 1.46 -1.82
N PRO A 88 6.57 0.21 -1.75
CA PRO A 88 6.44 -0.63 -0.55
C PRO A 88 7.65 -1.51 -0.21
N ALA A 89 8.77 -1.42 -0.94
CA ALA A 89 9.95 -2.20 -0.59
C ALA A 89 10.60 -1.71 0.72
N LEU A 90 10.91 -2.66 1.60
CA LEU A 90 11.55 -2.40 2.89
C LEU A 90 13.04 -2.77 2.91
N ASN A 91 13.48 -3.71 2.08
CA ASN A 91 14.87 -4.16 2.12
C ASN A 91 15.64 -3.59 0.93
N ALA A 92 16.90 -3.23 1.16
CA ALA A 92 17.80 -2.90 0.07
C ALA A 92 18.02 -4.15 -0.81
N LEU A 93 18.20 -3.93 -2.11
CA LEU A 93 18.69 -4.94 -3.02
C LEU A 93 20.17 -5.17 -2.76
N ALA A 94 20.63 -6.39 -3.01
CA ALA A 94 22.05 -6.59 -3.19
C ALA A 94 22.57 -5.80 -4.40
N VAL A 95 23.83 -5.37 -4.32
CA VAL A 95 24.55 -4.72 -5.43
C VAL A 95 25.93 -5.34 -5.60
N TRP A 96 26.44 -5.39 -6.83
CA TRP A 96 27.72 -6.02 -7.16
C TRP A 96 28.71 -5.02 -7.76
N GLU A 97 30.01 -5.30 -7.62
CA GLU A 97 31.07 -4.56 -8.29
C GLU A 97 31.06 -4.90 -9.79
N VAL A 98 31.05 -3.85 -10.63
CA VAL A 98 31.10 -3.97 -12.08
C VAL A 98 32.43 -3.40 -12.56
N ALA A 99 33.19 -4.20 -13.31
CA ALA A 99 34.37 -3.75 -14.04
C ALA A 99 34.07 -3.65 -15.53
N ARG A 100 34.61 -2.62 -16.17
CA ARG A 100 34.48 -2.40 -17.60
C ARG A 100 35.86 -2.33 -18.24
N ASP A 101 36.11 -3.23 -19.19
CA ASP A 101 37.26 -3.16 -20.09
C ASP A 101 36.75 -2.99 -21.53
N ARG A 102 36.86 -1.76 -22.04
CA ARG A 102 36.30 -1.35 -23.35
C ARG A 102 34.79 -1.66 -23.44
N ASP A 103 34.42 -2.65 -24.25
CA ASP A 103 33.04 -3.09 -24.46
C ASP A 103 32.66 -4.31 -23.62
N ASN A 104 33.61 -4.88 -22.87
CA ASN A 104 33.40 -6.04 -22.03
C ASN A 104 33.05 -5.61 -20.60
N ILE A 105 31.92 -6.09 -20.11
CA ILE A 105 31.35 -5.77 -18.80
C ILE A 105 31.39 -7.02 -17.95
N ILE A 106 32.11 -6.96 -16.83
CA ILE A 106 32.34 -8.10 -15.94
C ILE A 106 31.73 -7.77 -14.57
N VAL A 107 30.88 -8.65 -14.07
CA VAL A 107 30.42 -8.60 -12.68
C VAL A 107 31.40 -9.39 -11.81
N GLN A 108 31.93 -8.75 -10.78
CA GLN A 108 32.95 -9.33 -9.92
C GLN A 108 32.32 -9.96 -8.67
N ARG A 109 32.30 -9.23 -7.56
CA ARG A 109 31.80 -9.72 -6.26
C ARG A 109 30.63 -8.88 -5.77
N LYS A 110 29.81 -9.49 -4.92
CA LYS A 110 28.76 -8.81 -4.16
C LYS A 110 29.40 -7.75 -3.26
N ARG A 111 28.85 -6.54 -3.24
CA ARG A 111 29.31 -5.47 -2.35
C ARG A 111 28.72 -5.69 -0.97
N GLU A 112 29.53 -5.43 0.05
CA GLU A 112 29.02 -5.37 1.42
C GLU A 112 28.08 -4.17 1.57
N ALA A 113 26.88 -4.43 2.08
CA ALA A 113 25.95 -3.35 2.42
C ALA A 113 26.59 -2.48 3.52
N PRO A 114 26.51 -1.14 3.41
CA PRO A 114 26.94 -0.27 4.50
C PRO A 114 26.15 -0.63 5.76
N LYS A 115 26.84 -0.94 6.86
CA LYS A 115 26.16 -1.12 8.14
C LYS A 115 25.49 0.20 8.54
N PRO A 116 24.22 0.19 9.00
CA PRO A 116 23.60 1.38 9.54
C PRO A 116 24.50 2.00 10.60
N SER A 117 24.81 3.30 10.45
CA SER A 117 25.50 4.04 11.49
C SER A 117 24.56 4.13 12.69
N ILE A 118 24.90 3.45 13.79
CA ILE A 118 24.23 3.67 15.07
C ILE A 118 24.65 5.06 15.54
N ALA A 119 23.81 6.06 15.30
CA ALA A 119 24.05 7.41 15.78
C ALA A 119 24.18 7.37 17.32
N HIS A 120 25.27 7.93 17.84
CA HIS A 120 25.55 8.00 19.28
C HIS A 120 24.44 8.78 20.02
N ARG A 121 24.12 8.33 21.24
CA ARG A 121 23.05 8.81 22.15
C ARG A 121 23.12 10.29 22.60
N ASN A 122 23.99 11.11 22.01
CA ASN A 122 24.08 12.54 22.29
C ASN A 122 23.35 13.33 21.20
N ALA A 123 22.06 13.07 21.02
CA ALA A 123 21.25 13.86 20.09
C ALA A 123 20.87 15.19 20.75
N PRO A 124 21.13 16.35 20.13
CA PRO A 124 20.47 17.59 20.55
C PRO A 124 18.95 17.48 20.30
N ALA A 125 18.15 18.20 21.09
CA ALA A 125 16.69 18.23 20.96
C ALA A 125 16.24 18.53 19.52
N PRO A 126 15.10 17.96 19.06
CA PRO A 126 14.10 17.20 19.82
C PRO A 126 14.49 15.72 20.07
N GLU A 127 14.07 15.15 21.20
CA GLU A 127 14.49 13.80 21.65
C GLU A 127 13.34 12.78 21.70
N LYS A 128 12.06 13.19 21.78
CA LYS A 128 10.91 12.30 22.01
C LYS A 128 9.88 12.37 20.88
N PHE A 129 9.85 11.36 20.02
CA PHE A 129 8.90 11.28 18.91
C PHE A 129 7.83 10.24 19.25
N VAL A 130 6.57 10.66 19.18
CA VAL A 130 5.41 9.77 19.41
C VAL A 130 4.66 9.60 18.09
N ILE A 131 4.35 8.35 17.75
CA ILE A 131 3.57 7.97 16.56
C ILE A 131 2.29 7.28 17.06
N VAL A 132 1.14 7.82 16.70
CA VAL A 132 -0.17 7.26 17.05
C VAL A 132 -0.74 6.53 15.84
N GLY A 133 -0.65 5.20 15.85
CA GLY A 133 -1.10 4.29 14.79
C GLY A 133 0.01 3.34 14.32
N GLY A 134 -0.22 2.04 14.42
CA GLY A 134 0.68 0.98 13.94
C GLY A 134 0.41 0.50 12.51
N GLY A 135 -0.18 1.34 11.65
CA GLY A 135 -0.39 1.04 10.23
C GLY A 135 0.79 1.40 9.33
N ALA A 136 0.61 1.30 8.00
CA ALA A 136 1.64 1.60 6.98
C ALA A 136 2.37 2.93 7.23
N ALA A 137 1.62 4.02 7.44
CA ALA A 137 2.20 5.34 7.67
C ALA A 137 3.03 5.42 8.96
N GLY A 138 2.54 4.85 10.06
CA GLY A 138 3.24 4.88 11.34
C GLY A 138 4.51 4.03 11.32
N PHE A 139 4.43 2.84 10.75
CA PHE A 139 5.58 1.96 10.55
C PHE A 139 6.63 2.61 9.65
N ALA A 140 6.25 3.12 8.48
CA ALA A 140 7.16 3.77 7.55
C ALA A 140 7.83 5.00 8.17
N ALA A 141 7.11 5.76 9.01
CA ALA A 141 7.69 6.87 9.76
C ALA A 141 8.73 6.39 10.78
N ALA A 142 8.38 5.38 11.61
CA ALA A 142 9.30 4.86 12.63
C ALA A 142 10.59 4.30 12.02
N GLU A 143 10.46 3.52 10.94
CA GLU A 143 11.62 2.99 10.19
C GLU A 143 12.45 4.14 9.59
N THR A 144 11.81 5.12 8.96
CA THR A 144 12.50 6.25 8.32
C THR A 144 13.26 7.09 9.32
N LEU A 145 12.69 7.35 10.50
CA LEU A 145 13.40 8.06 11.57
C LEU A 145 14.72 7.38 11.92
N ARG A 146 14.73 6.04 12.02
CA ARG A 146 15.96 5.29 12.29
C ARG A 146 16.92 5.28 11.11
N ARG A 147 16.42 5.12 9.88
CA ARG A 147 17.25 5.23 8.67
C ARG A 147 17.93 6.59 8.53
N GLU A 148 17.24 7.65 8.95
CA GLU A 148 17.73 9.02 8.93
C GLU A 148 18.64 9.36 10.13
N GLY A 149 18.99 8.37 10.95
CA GLY A 149 19.94 8.51 12.06
C GLY A 149 19.37 9.19 13.30
N PHE A 150 18.04 9.28 13.44
CA PHE A 150 17.44 9.79 14.68
C PHE A 150 17.82 8.88 15.86
N ALA A 151 18.54 9.42 16.83
CA ALA A 151 19.00 8.67 18.01
C ALA A 151 18.07 8.82 19.23
N GLY A 152 17.04 9.68 19.15
CA GLY A 152 16.08 9.90 20.23
C GLY A 152 15.07 8.76 20.40
N ALA A 153 14.21 8.89 21.41
CA ALA A 153 13.14 7.94 21.71
C ALA A 153 12.04 8.00 20.64
N ILE A 154 11.66 6.83 20.12
CA ILE A 154 10.49 6.65 19.26
C ILE A 154 9.52 5.74 20.00
N THR A 155 8.32 6.23 20.32
CA THR A 155 7.22 5.42 20.84
C THR A 155 6.12 5.33 19.80
N MET A 156 5.77 4.12 19.38
CA MET A 156 4.68 3.85 18.45
C MET A 156 3.52 3.19 19.19
N LEU A 157 2.39 3.89 19.27
CA LEU A 157 1.19 3.48 19.99
C LEU A 157 0.18 2.90 18.99
N SER A 158 -0.17 1.62 19.14
CA SER A 158 -1.13 0.94 18.27
C SER A 158 -2.32 0.44 19.07
N ASP A 159 -3.52 0.77 18.59
CA ASP A 159 -4.77 0.20 19.08
C ASP A 159 -4.94 -1.26 18.60
N ASP A 160 -4.26 -1.65 17.53
CA ASP A 160 -4.24 -3.03 17.05
C ASP A 160 -3.42 -3.93 18.00
N GLY A 161 -3.89 -5.17 18.22
CA GLY A 161 -3.17 -6.19 18.98
C GLY A 161 -2.08 -6.93 18.19
N ALA A 162 -1.99 -6.69 16.88
CA ALA A 162 -0.93 -7.20 16.01
C ALA A 162 0.12 -6.11 15.75
N MET A 163 1.37 -6.52 15.51
CA MET A 163 2.41 -5.64 14.98
C MET A 163 2.00 -5.07 13.60
N PRO A 164 2.67 -4.02 13.11
CA PRO A 164 2.48 -3.56 11.73
C PRO A 164 2.58 -4.71 10.72
N VAL A 165 1.54 -4.84 9.89
CA VAL A 165 1.38 -5.89 8.89
C VAL A 165 1.12 -5.30 7.51
N ASP A 166 1.48 -6.06 6.48
CA ASP A 166 1.06 -5.85 5.10
C ASP A 166 -0.46 -6.04 4.96
N ARG A 167 -1.19 -4.94 5.15
CA ARG A 167 -2.65 -4.92 5.18
C ARG A 167 -3.31 -5.35 3.86
N PRO A 168 -2.75 -5.05 2.66
CA PRO A 168 -3.23 -5.60 1.39
C PRO A 168 -3.45 -7.12 1.36
N ASN A 169 -2.66 -7.90 2.11
CA ASN A 169 -2.82 -9.36 2.18
C ASN A 169 -4.07 -9.81 2.95
N LEU A 170 -4.64 -8.97 3.82
CA LEU A 170 -5.76 -9.35 4.68
C LEU A 170 -7.07 -9.63 3.90
N SER A 171 -7.18 -9.17 2.66
CA SER A 171 -8.26 -9.47 1.71
C SER A 171 -7.84 -10.41 0.57
N LYS A 172 -6.53 -10.67 0.42
CA LYS A 172 -5.93 -11.44 -0.69
C LYS A 172 -5.40 -12.80 -0.20
N ASP A 173 -4.13 -13.11 -0.41
CA ASP A 173 -3.58 -14.47 -0.25
C ASP A 173 -3.77 -15.07 1.14
N TYR A 174 -3.63 -14.25 2.19
CA TYR A 174 -3.89 -14.72 3.56
C TYR A 174 -5.38 -15.08 3.75
N LEU A 175 -6.28 -14.20 3.29
CA LEU A 175 -7.71 -14.50 3.35
C LEU A 175 -8.09 -15.65 2.43
N ALA A 176 -7.47 -15.82 1.27
CA ALA A 176 -7.72 -16.94 0.36
C ALA A 176 -7.21 -18.28 0.92
N GLY A 177 -6.21 -18.25 1.82
CA GLY A 177 -5.56 -19.43 2.38
C GLY A 177 -4.36 -19.92 1.57
N SER A 178 -3.83 -19.09 0.65
CA SER A 178 -2.61 -19.35 -0.12
C SER A 178 -1.34 -18.84 0.57
N ALA A 179 -1.45 -17.91 1.53
CA ALA A 179 -0.32 -17.42 2.32
C ALA A 179 -0.49 -17.72 3.82
N PRO A 180 0.58 -18.16 4.52
CA PRO A 180 0.57 -18.30 5.97
C PRO A 180 0.57 -16.94 6.67
N GLU A 181 0.12 -16.91 7.92
CA GLU A 181 0.04 -15.68 8.72
C GLU A 181 1.41 -15.02 8.96
N ASP A 182 2.46 -15.82 9.07
CA ASP A 182 3.84 -15.36 9.31
C ASP A 182 4.40 -14.49 8.18
N TRP A 183 3.73 -14.43 7.03
CA TRP A 183 4.07 -13.51 5.93
C TRP A 183 3.49 -12.10 6.12
N LEU A 184 2.53 -11.91 7.03
CA LEU A 184 1.87 -10.62 7.22
C LEU A 184 2.76 -9.56 7.87
N PRO A 185 3.56 -9.84 8.92
CA PRO A 185 4.34 -8.80 9.60
C PRO A 185 5.32 -8.11 8.66
N LEU A 186 5.35 -6.77 8.67
CA LEU A 186 6.31 -6.01 7.86
C LEU A 186 7.75 -6.21 8.33
N ARG A 187 7.92 -6.47 9.63
CA ARG A 187 9.18 -6.82 10.30
C ARG A 187 8.89 -7.83 11.41
N GLY A 188 9.87 -8.70 11.67
CA GLY A 188 9.85 -9.57 12.85
C GLY A 188 9.93 -8.78 14.16
N GLU A 189 9.60 -9.42 15.27
CA GLU A 189 9.55 -8.78 16.60
C GLU A 189 10.90 -8.16 17.01
N ASP A 190 12.00 -8.88 16.78
CA ASP A 190 13.36 -8.47 17.13
C ASP A 190 13.76 -7.13 16.49
N TYR A 191 13.21 -6.82 15.31
CA TYR A 191 13.51 -5.57 14.60
C TYR A 191 13.20 -4.33 15.46
N TYR A 192 12.06 -4.32 16.16
CA TYR A 192 11.67 -3.13 16.93
C TYR A 192 12.61 -2.91 18.12
N GLN A 193 13.06 -4.00 18.76
CA GLN A 193 14.03 -3.92 19.84
C GLN A 193 15.40 -3.46 19.33
N ASP A 194 15.89 -4.07 18.24
CA ASP A 194 17.18 -3.75 17.63
C ASP A 194 17.22 -2.31 17.09
N ALA A 195 16.09 -1.85 16.53
CA ALA A 195 15.92 -0.48 16.08
C ALA A 195 15.62 0.50 17.23
N GLY A 196 15.45 0.04 18.47
CA GLY A 196 15.10 0.88 19.62
C GLY A 196 13.77 1.63 19.46
N ILE A 197 12.77 0.98 18.87
CA ILE A 197 11.40 1.48 18.70
C ILE A 197 10.53 0.87 19.81
N ASP A 198 9.99 1.71 20.68
CA ASP A 198 9.03 1.32 21.73
C ASP A 198 7.63 1.13 21.11
N LEU A 199 7.38 -0.06 20.59
CA LEU A 199 6.08 -0.46 20.03
C LEU A 199 5.15 -0.94 21.15
N ARG A 200 4.05 -0.22 21.38
CA ARG A 200 3.02 -0.56 22.36
C ARG A 200 1.71 -0.94 21.67
N LEU A 201 1.40 -2.23 21.68
CA LEU A 201 0.17 -2.80 21.13
C LEU A 201 -0.99 -2.67 22.12
N ASN A 202 -2.23 -2.80 21.64
CA ASN A 202 -3.45 -2.64 22.45
C ASN A 202 -3.45 -1.35 23.30
N THR A 203 -2.82 -0.29 22.79
CA THR A 203 -2.61 0.97 23.50
C THR A 203 -3.30 2.10 22.75
N GLY A 204 -4.58 2.27 23.04
CA GLY A 204 -5.37 3.40 22.53
C GLY A 204 -4.94 4.74 23.14
N VAL A 205 -5.01 5.80 22.34
CA VAL A 205 -4.81 7.19 22.78
C VAL A 205 -6.17 7.86 22.93
N SER A 206 -6.43 8.42 24.12
CA SER A 206 -7.71 9.01 24.48
C SER A 206 -7.75 10.53 24.30
N ALA A 207 -6.61 11.23 24.42
CA ALA A 207 -6.52 12.67 24.23
C ALA A 207 -5.14 13.13 23.79
N ILE A 208 -5.07 14.27 23.11
CA ILE A 208 -3.83 15.01 22.84
C ILE A 208 -3.95 16.38 23.51
N ASP A 209 -2.99 16.73 24.35
CA ASP A 209 -2.79 18.09 24.84
C ASP A 209 -1.66 18.74 24.04
N ALA A 210 -2.05 19.51 23.02
CA ALA A 210 -1.12 20.24 22.16
C ALA A 210 -0.35 21.35 22.90
N LYS A 211 -0.90 21.90 23.99
CA LYS A 211 -0.28 23.00 24.75
C LYS A 211 0.84 22.47 25.63
N THR A 212 0.58 21.39 26.36
CA THR A 212 1.59 20.77 27.23
C THR A 212 2.43 19.71 26.52
N ARG A 213 2.09 19.39 25.26
CA ARG A 213 2.73 18.37 24.41
C ARG A 213 2.73 16.98 25.04
N ASN A 214 1.55 16.51 25.42
CA ASN A 214 1.34 15.16 25.95
C ASN A 214 0.23 14.43 25.19
N VAL A 215 0.39 13.12 25.02
CA VAL A 215 -0.73 12.23 24.71
C VAL A 215 -1.20 11.55 26.00
N THR A 216 -2.51 11.38 26.15
CA THR A 216 -3.11 10.61 27.24
C THR A 216 -3.51 9.24 26.69
N LEU A 217 -3.06 8.17 27.34
CA LEU A 217 -3.37 6.80 26.96
C LEU A 217 -4.75 6.38 27.49
N GLY A 218 -5.27 5.25 27.00
CA GLY A 218 -6.57 4.72 27.44
C GLY A 218 -6.64 4.39 28.94
N ASN A 219 -5.51 4.11 29.58
CA ASN A 219 -5.40 3.87 31.03
C ASN A 219 -5.22 5.16 31.86
N GLY A 220 -5.17 6.34 31.23
CA GLY A 220 -4.97 7.64 31.87
C GLY A 220 -3.50 8.08 32.00
N ASP A 221 -2.53 7.23 31.67
CA ASP A 221 -1.11 7.61 31.67
C ASP A 221 -0.85 8.72 30.64
N ARG A 222 0.15 9.56 30.94
CA ARG A 222 0.57 10.65 30.06
C ARG A 222 1.95 10.38 29.50
N LEU A 223 2.10 10.58 28.19
CA LEU A 223 3.36 10.44 27.47
C LEU A 223 3.73 11.77 26.80
N PRO A 224 4.84 12.42 27.19
CA PRO A 224 5.27 13.67 26.58
C PRO A 224 5.89 13.44 25.20
N PHE A 225 5.79 14.42 24.32
CA PHE A 225 6.38 14.40 22.98
C PHE A 225 7.00 15.75 22.59
N ASP A 226 8.05 15.71 21.78
CA ASP A 226 8.57 16.88 21.08
C ASP A 226 8.00 16.99 19.67
N ARG A 227 7.72 15.84 19.05
CA ARG A 227 7.04 15.70 17.76
C ARG A 227 6.00 14.58 17.87
N LEU A 228 4.82 14.82 17.29
CA LEU A 228 3.72 13.87 17.26
C LEU A 228 3.33 13.59 15.80
N LEU A 229 3.17 12.32 15.45
CA LEU A 229 2.56 11.90 14.19
C LEU A 229 1.22 11.21 14.45
N LEU A 230 0.15 11.72 13.84
CA LEU A 230 -1.16 11.07 13.78
C LEU A 230 -1.24 10.20 12.51
N ALA A 231 -1.10 8.89 12.70
CA ALA A 231 -1.19 7.86 11.69
C ALA A 231 -2.36 6.89 11.99
N THR A 232 -3.45 7.40 12.56
CA THR A 232 -4.61 6.60 13.02
C THR A 232 -5.44 6.02 11.88
N GLY A 233 -5.23 6.50 10.65
CA GLY A 233 -5.86 5.98 9.44
C GLY A 233 -7.39 6.12 9.46
N ALA A 234 -8.07 5.10 8.90
CA ALA A 234 -9.52 5.03 8.77
C ALA A 234 -10.12 3.79 9.45
N GLU A 235 -11.42 3.84 9.71
CA GLU A 235 -12.23 2.73 10.22
C GLU A 235 -13.37 2.36 9.25
N PRO A 236 -13.77 1.08 9.16
CA PRO A 236 -14.91 0.67 8.35
C PRO A 236 -16.19 1.42 8.69
N VAL A 237 -16.96 1.79 7.67
CA VAL A 237 -18.32 2.30 7.86
C VAL A 237 -19.20 1.15 8.35
N LYS A 238 -19.84 1.33 9.51
CA LYS A 238 -20.73 0.33 10.10
C LYS A 238 -22.08 0.32 9.39
N LEU A 239 -22.55 -0.85 9.00
CA LEU A 239 -23.88 -1.04 8.43
C LEU A 239 -24.96 -0.65 9.46
N GLN A 240 -25.95 0.16 9.04
CA GLN A 240 -27.01 0.69 9.91
C GLN A 240 -28.36 0.07 9.55
N ILE A 241 -28.51 -1.23 9.79
CA ILE A 241 -29.76 -1.98 9.57
C ILE A 241 -30.04 -2.94 10.74
N PRO A 242 -31.29 -3.37 10.96
CA PRO A 242 -31.59 -4.42 11.92
C PRO A 242 -30.76 -5.69 11.68
N GLY A 243 -30.12 -6.19 12.74
CA GLY A 243 -29.30 -7.41 12.72
C GLY A 243 -27.87 -7.23 12.19
N ALA A 244 -27.40 -6.00 11.94
CA ALA A 244 -26.03 -5.72 11.52
C ALA A 244 -24.95 -6.03 12.58
N ASP A 245 -25.36 -6.22 13.84
CA ASP A 245 -24.52 -6.54 15.00
C ASP A 245 -24.47 -8.04 15.31
N GLN A 246 -25.08 -8.89 14.46
CA GLN A 246 -25.08 -10.33 14.66
C GLN A 246 -23.68 -10.95 14.54
N PRO A 247 -23.37 -12.06 15.26
CA PRO A 247 -22.02 -12.61 15.35
C PRO A 247 -21.38 -13.08 14.04
N HIS A 248 -22.18 -13.36 13.01
CA HIS A 248 -21.74 -13.82 11.69
C HIS A 248 -21.51 -12.65 10.71
N VAL A 249 -21.74 -11.41 11.16
CA VAL A 249 -21.52 -10.17 10.39
C VAL A 249 -20.15 -9.60 10.75
N HIS A 250 -19.28 -9.54 9.74
CA HIS A 250 -17.91 -9.09 9.90
C HIS A 250 -17.64 -7.85 9.03
N THR A 251 -16.69 -7.04 9.48
CA THR A 251 -15.97 -6.09 8.61
C THR A 251 -14.55 -6.61 8.40
N LEU A 252 -13.83 -6.10 7.41
CA LEU A 252 -12.42 -6.42 7.22
C LEU A 252 -11.55 -5.15 7.28
N ARG A 253 -10.74 -5.02 8.33
CA ARG A 253 -9.70 -3.98 8.44
C ARG A 253 -8.42 -4.47 9.10
N SER A 254 -8.53 -5.24 10.17
CA SER A 254 -7.42 -5.70 11.03
C SER A 254 -7.09 -7.17 10.81
N VAL A 255 -5.95 -7.63 11.34
CA VAL A 255 -5.60 -9.06 11.37
C VAL A 255 -6.66 -9.86 12.12
N ALA A 256 -7.19 -9.31 13.22
CA ALA A 256 -8.25 -9.93 14.01
C ALA A 256 -9.52 -10.13 13.17
N ASP A 257 -9.90 -9.15 12.34
CA ASP A 257 -11.02 -9.26 11.42
C ASP A 257 -10.81 -10.38 10.39
N SER A 258 -9.63 -10.41 9.76
CA SER A 258 -9.30 -11.43 8.75
C SER A 258 -9.30 -12.83 9.36
N ARG A 259 -8.69 -13.02 10.55
CA ARG A 259 -8.77 -14.27 11.31
C ARG A 259 -10.21 -14.68 11.63
N ALA A 260 -11.07 -13.74 12.01
CA ALA A 260 -12.47 -14.01 12.30
C ALA A 260 -13.23 -14.49 11.06
N ILE A 261 -13.00 -13.85 9.91
CA ILE A 261 -13.59 -14.26 8.63
C ILE A 261 -13.06 -15.63 8.20
N ILE A 262 -11.75 -15.88 8.29
CA ILE A 262 -11.14 -17.19 7.98
C ILE A 262 -11.74 -18.30 8.85
N LYS A 263 -11.91 -18.04 10.15
CA LYS A 263 -12.54 -18.98 11.08
C LYS A 263 -13.99 -19.28 10.69
N ALA A 264 -14.79 -18.25 10.40
CA ALA A 264 -16.18 -18.42 9.98
C ALA A 264 -16.29 -19.15 8.62
N ALA A 265 -15.37 -18.85 7.69
CA ALA A 265 -15.26 -19.49 6.39
C ALA A 265 -14.98 -21.01 6.49
N GLY A 266 -14.40 -21.49 7.60
CA GLY A 266 -14.14 -22.92 7.81
C GLY A 266 -15.39 -23.80 7.88
N SER A 267 -16.56 -23.23 8.20
CA SER A 267 -17.84 -23.94 8.25
C SER A 267 -18.93 -23.33 7.36
N ALA A 268 -18.66 -22.17 6.75
CA ALA A 268 -19.63 -21.48 5.92
C ALA A 268 -19.86 -22.20 4.59
N ARG A 269 -21.12 -22.34 4.20
CA ARG A 269 -21.50 -22.80 2.86
C ARG A 269 -21.76 -21.63 1.93
N ARG A 270 -22.30 -20.53 2.45
CA ARG A 270 -22.71 -19.37 1.68
C ARG A 270 -22.37 -18.05 2.36
N ALA A 271 -21.56 -17.24 1.68
CA ALA A 271 -21.23 -15.90 2.12
C ALA A 271 -22.06 -14.84 1.37
N LEU A 272 -22.43 -13.78 2.10
CA LEU A 272 -22.95 -12.54 1.54
C LEU A 272 -21.94 -11.42 1.77
N VAL A 273 -21.45 -10.84 0.69
CA VAL A 273 -20.64 -9.62 0.72
C VAL A 273 -21.55 -8.41 0.44
N ILE A 274 -21.52 -7.42 1.31
CA ILE A 274 -22.27 -6.17 1.16
C ILE A 274 -21.29 -5.08 0.71
N GLY A 275 -21.37 -4.67 -0.55
CA GLY A 275 -20.50 -3.69 -1.20
C GLY A 275 -19.69 -4.29 -2.36
N ALA A 276 -19.74 -3.63 -3.53
CA ALA A 276 -19.09 -4.05 -4.77
C ALA A 276 -17.93 -3.13 -5.18
N SER A 277 -17.11 -2.73 -4.20
CA SER A 277 -15.85 -1.99 -4.42
C SER A 277 -14.64 -2.91 -4.20
N PHE A 278 -13.41 -2.37 -4.28
CA PHE A 278 -12.15 -3.10 -4.20
C PHE A 278 -12.12 -4.17 -3.10
N ILE A 279 -12.23 -3.76 -1.81
CA ILE A 279 -12.16 -4.71 -0.68
C ILE A 279 -13.28 -5.73 -0.69
N GLY A 280 -14.52 -5.32 -1.00
CA GLY A 280 -15.65 -6.25 -1.07
C GLY A 280 -15.43 -7.33 -2.13
N LEU A 281 -14.94 -6.94 -3.31
CA LEU A 281 -14.66 -7.87 -4.39
C LEU A 281 -13.40 -8.72 -4.14
N GLU A 282 -12.37 -8.19 -3.50
CA GLU A 282 -11.22 -9.02 -3.07
C GLU A 282 -11.64 -10.09 -2.05
N VAL A 283 -12.49 -9.72 -1.08
CA VAL A 283 -13.08 -10.69 -0.15
C VAL A 283 -13.91 -11.74 -0.90
N ALA A 284 -14.75 -11.32 -1.86
CA ALA A 284 -15.55 -12.25 -2.67
C ALA A 284 -14.65 -13.25 -3.41
N ALA A 285 -13.58 -12.77 -4.06
CA ALA A 285 -12.60 -13.63 -4.73
C ALA A 285 -11.92 -14.62 -3.78
N SER A 286 -11.46 -14.15 -2.61
CA SER A 286 -10.82 -14.99 -1.60
C SER A 286 -11.75 -16.05 -1.01
N LEU A 287 -13.03 -15.73 -0.79
CA LEU A 287 -14.04 -16.70 -0.34
C LEU A 287 -14.37 -17.72 -1.44
N ARG A 288 -14.39 -17.31 -2.72
CA ARG A 288 -14.50 -18.24 -3.86
C ARG A 288 -13.30 -19.18 -3.96
N ALA A 289 -12.08 -18.70 -3.68
CA ALA A 289 -10.88 -19.55 -3.62
C ALA A 289 -11.03 -20.65 -2.55
N ARG A 290 -11.69 -20.34 -1.42
CA ARG A 290 -12.10 -21.27 -0.36
C ARG A 290 -13.32 -22.16 -0.70
N LYS A 291 -13.83 -22.10 -1.93
CA LYS A 291 -14.97 -22.90 -2.43
C LYS A 291 -16.31 -22.60 -1.74
N ILE A 292 -16.48 -21.39 -1.20
CA ILE A 292 -17.75 -20.92 -0.61
C ILE A 292 -18.64 -20.34 -1.72
N GLU A 293 -19.96 -20.55 -1.65
CA GLU A 293 -20.92 -19.85 -2.53
C GLU A 293 -20.97 -18.37 -2.13
N VAL A 294 -20.76 -17.43 -3.05
CA VAL A 294 -20.66 -16.00 -2.71
C VAL A 294 -21.72 -15.20 -3.44
N HIS A 295 -22.52 -14.46 -2.68
CA HIS A 295 -23.37 -13.38 -3.19
C HIS A 295 -22.75 -12.03 -2.90
N VAL A 296 -22.89 -11.08 -3.82
CA VAL A 296 -22.53 -9.67 -3.62
C VAL A 296 -23.79 -8.81 -3.79
N VAL A 297 -24.12 -8.01 -2.77
CA VAL A 297 -25.21 -7.02 -2.84
C VAL A 297 -24.61 -5.63 -2.84
N ALA A 298 -25.05 -4.77 -3.76
CA ALA A 298 -24.59 -3.39 -3.84
C ALA A 298 -25.63 -2.47 -4.52
N PRO A 299 -25.78 -1.21 -4.07
CA PRO A 299 -26.72 -0.26 -4.66
C PRO A 299 -26.30 0.22 -6.05
N GLU A 300 -25.01 0.10 -6.41
CA GLU A 300 -24.51 0.51 -7.71
C GLU A 300 -25.02 -0.37 -8.85
N GLU A 301 -25.12 0.21 -10.05
CA GLU A 301 -25.44 -0.54 -11.27
C GLU A 301 -24.31 -1.46 -11.73
N ARG A 302 -23.06 -1.02 -11.52
CA ARG A 302 -21.84 -1.75 -11.86
C ARG A 302 -20.83 -1.61 -10.73
N PRO A 303 -20.03 -2.66 -10.44
CA PRO A 303 -18.92 -2.54 -9.51
C PRO A 303 -17.95 -1.44 -9.92
N MET A 304 -17.45 -0.67 -8.96
CA MET A 304 -16.38 0.33 -9.13
C MET A 304 -16.59 1.38 -10.24
N GLN A 305 -17.81 1.56 -10.77
CA GLN A 305 -18.11 2.45 -11.90
C GLN A 305 -17.63 3.89 -11.68
N LYS A 306 -17.79 4.41 -10.46
CA LYS A 306 -17.40 5.78 -10.11
C LYS A 306 -15.89 6.01 -10.22
N VAL A 307 -15.09 4.97 -10.02
CA VAL A 307 -13.62 5.05 -10.01
C VAL A 307 -13.05 4.64 -11.36
N LEU A 308 -13.57 3.55 -11.95
CA LEU A 308 -12.96 2.91 -13.12
C LEU A 308 -13.72 3.16 -14.43
N GLY A 309 -14.95 3.67 -14.38
CA GLY A 309 -15.84 3.81 -15.54
C GLY A 309 -16.70 2.58 -15.80
N SER A 310 -17.71 2.73 -16.65
CA SER A 310 -18.70 1.67 -16.93
C SER A 310 -18.11 0.45 -17.59
N GLU A 311 -17.25 0.61 -18.61
CA GLU A 311 -16.68 -0.54 -19.34
C GLU A 311 -15.80 -1.42 -18.44
N MET A 312 -14.96 -0.81 -17.60
CA MET A 312 -14.16 -1.55 -16.62
C MET A 312 -15.04 -2.17 -15.52
N GLY A 313 -16.10 -1.48 -15.10
CA GLY A 313 -17.08 -2.03 -14.16
C GLY A 313 -17.81 -3.27 -14.69
N ASP A 314 -18.19 -3.26 -15.98
CA ASP A 314 -18.80 -4.40 -16.65
C ASP A 314 -17.80 -5.57 -16.77
N PHE A 315 -16.55 -5.29 -17.15
CA PHE A 315 -15.49 -6.30 -17.16
C PHE A 315 -15.26 -6.94 -15.79
N VAL A 316 -15.12 -6.13 -14.74
CA VAL A 316 -14.94 -6.62 -13.36
C VAL A 316 -16.12 -7.49 -12.94
N ARG A 317 -17.35 -7.06 -13.26
CA ARG A 317 -18.54 -7.86 -12.97
C ARG A 317 -18.45 -9.23 -13.65
N SER A 318 -18.21 -9.26 -14.97
CA SER A 318 -18.11 -10.51 -15.73
C SER A 318 -17.01 -11.43 -15.19
N LEU A 319 -15.84 -10.89 -14.86
CA LEU A 319 -14.74 -11.65 -14.27
C LEU A 319 -15.14 -12.36 -12.96
N HIS A 320 -15.90 -11.69 -12.10
CA HIS A 320 -16.39 -12.29 -10.85
C HIS A 320 -17.53 -13.29 -11.08
N GLU A 321 -18.45 -13.01 -12.01
CA GLU A 321 -19.53 -13.94 -12.41
C GLU A 321 -18.96 -15.24 -13.02
N GLU A 322 -17.93 -15.16 -13.86
CA GLU A 322 -17.19 -16.30 -14.42
C GLU A 322 -16.56 -17.18 -13.34
N ASN A 323 -16.18 -16.58 -12.21
CA ASN A 323 -15.65 -17.28 -11.04
C ASN A 323 -16.76 -17.71 -10.04
N GLY A 324 -18.02 -17.54 -10.40
CA GLY A 324 -19.19 -18.03 -9.68
C GLY A 324 -19.68 -17.11 -8.54
N VAL A 325 -19.35 -15.82 -8.59
CA VAL A 325 -20.00 -14.81 -7.75
C VAL A 325 -21.39 -14.50 -8.30
N ILE A 326 -22.39 -14.41 -7.42
CA ILE A 326 -23.76 -14.06 -7.78
C ILE A 326 -24.05 -12.62 -7.35
N PHE A 327 -24.23 -11.74 -8.32
CA PHE A 327 -24.49 -10.32 -8.05
C PHE A 327 -25.97 -9.99 -7.89
N HIS A 328 -26.25 -9.12 -6.92
CA HIS A 328 -27.53 -8.46 -6.66
C HIS A 328 -27.30 -6.95 -6.68
N LEU A 329 -27.07 -6.41 -7.87
CA LEU A 329 -26.80 -4.98 -8.11
C LEU A 329 -28.10 -4.17 -8.15
N LYS A 330 -27.99 -2.84 -7.94
CA LYS A 330 -29.14 -1.94 -7.75
C LYS A 330 -30.07 -2.36 -6.60
N ASP A 331 -29.52 -3.05 -5.60
CA ASP A 331 -30.27 -3.51 -4.43
C ASP A 331 -29.47 -3.28 -3.14
N THR A 332 -30.15 -3.32 -2.00
CA THR A 332 -29.56 -3.09 -0.68
C THR A 332 -30.14 -4.06 0.33
N VAL A 333 -29.33 -4.52 1.27
CA VAL A 333 -29.82 -5.31 2.41
C VAL A 333 -30.58 -4.40 3.37
N GLU A 334 -31.84 -4.73 3.68
CA GLU A 334 -32.68 -3.98 4.62
C GLU A 334 -32.65 -4.54 6.03
N LYS A 335 -32.47 -5.85 6.19
CA LYS A 335 -32.33 -6.51 7.49
C LYS A 335 -31.61 -7.83 7.38
N LEU A 336 -30.98 -8.21 8.48
CA LEU A 336 -30.38 -9.52 8.72
C LEU A 336 -31.13 -10.18 9.88
N ASP A 337 -31.50 -11.46 9.75
CA ASP A 337 -32.21 -12.23 10.76
C ASP A 337 -31.71 -13.69 10.74
N GLY A 338 -30.85 -14.05 11.70
CA GLY A 338 -30.08 -15.29 11.64
C GLY A 338 -29.29 -15.34 10.33
N THR A 339 -29.42 -16.43 9.58
CA THR A 339 -28.76 -16.60 8.28
C THR A 339 -29.49 -15.93 7.13
N ARG A 340 -30.60 -15.19 7.35
CA ARG A 340 -31.40 -14.60 6.27
C ARG A 340 -31.12 -13.12 6.10
N ALA A 341 -30.68 -12.73 4.91
CA ALA A 341 -30.62 -11.34 4.47
C ALA A 341 -31.83 -11.02 3.60
N THR A 342 -32.62 -10.03 4.02
CA THR A 342 -33.74 -9.51 3.20
C THR A 342 -33.27 -8.28 2.45
N LEU A 343 -33.44 -8.28 1.13
CA LEU A 343 -33.12 -7.16 0.27
C LEU A 343 -34.31 -6.23 0.11
N LYS A 344 -34.06 -5.00 -0.32
CA LYS A 344 -35.08 -3.98 -0.57
C LYS A 344 -36.06 -4.38 -1.67
N SER A 345 -35.61 -5.19 -2.64
CA SER A 345 -36.49 -5.80 -3.64
C SER A 345 -37.49 -6.82 -3.06
N GLY A 346 -37.31 -7.25 -1.81
CA GLY A 346 -38.04 -8.35 -1.18
C GLY A 346 -37.39 -9.72 -1.38
N ALA A 347 -36.32 -9.82 -2.15
CA ALA A 347 -35.54 -11.05 -2.28
C ALA A 347 -34.91 -11.44 -0.93
N VAL A 348 -34.74 -12.74 -0.71
CA VAL A 348 -34.10 -13.29 0.50
C VAL A 348 -32.91 -14.13 0.09
N ILE A 349 -31.75 -13.84 0.68
CA ILE A 349 -30.51 -14.61 0.52
C ILE A 349 -30.23 -15.31 1.84
N GLU A 350 -30.00 -16.63 1.82
CA GLU A 350 -29.47 -17.31 3.01
C GLU A 350 -27.94 -17.26 2.98
N ALA A 351 -27.30 -16.71 4.01
CA ALA A 351 -25.86 -16.63 4.17
C ALA A 351 -25.47 -16.93 5.63
N ASP A 352 -24.53 -17.84 5.84
CA ASP A 352 -23.98 -18.19 7.15
C ASP A 352 -22.70 -17.39 7.48
N LEU A 353 -22.22 -16.59 6.54
CA LEU A 353 -21.15 -15.61 6.71
C LEU A 353 -21.55 -14.30 6.00
N VAL A 354 -21.48 -13.17 6.69
CA VAL A 354 -21.69 -11.84 6.08
C VAL A 354 -20.42 -11.01 6.23
N VAL A 355 -19.95 -10.39 5.14
CA VAL A 355 -18.83 -9.44 5.17
C VAL A 355 -19.26 -8.09 4.60
N VAL A 356 -19.10 -7.03 5.39
CA VAL A 356 -19.49 -5.67 5.04
C VAL A 356 -18.27 -4.88 4.58
N GLY A 357 -18.33 -4.38 3.34
CA GLY A 357 -17.28 -3.59 2.68
C GLY A 357 -17.85 -2.35 1.98
N ILE A 358 -18.53 -1.48 2.75
CA ILE A 358 -19.24 -0.29 2.24
C ILE A 358 -18.45 1.03 2.37
N GLY A 359 -17.11 0.93 2.40
CA GLY A 359 -16.21 2.06 2.55
C GLY A 359 -15.69 2.26 3.98
N VAL A 360 -14.82 3.26 4.14
CA VAL A 360 -14.21 3.65 5.42
C VAL A 360 -14.39 5.14 5.67
N LYS A 361 -14.13 5.57 6.91
CA LYS A 361 -14.07 6.98 7.30
C LYS A 361 -12.82 7.25 8.13
N PRO A 362 -12.18 8.43 8.00
CA PRO A 362 -10.98 8.75 8.77
C PRO A 362 -11.28 8.85 10.28
N ARG A 363 -10.33 8.44 11.12
CA ARG A 363 -10.46 8.48 12.60
C ARG A 363 -10.14 9.88 13.17
N LEU A 364 -11.06 10.83 12.98
CA LEU A 364 -10.84 12.27 13.27
C LEU A 364 -11.01 12.69 14.73
N ALA A 365 -11.73 11.91 15.53
CA ALA A 365 -12.14 12.33 16.87
C ALA A 365 -10.97 12.85 17.72
N LEU A 366 -9.83 12.15 17.73
CA LEU A 366 -8.66 12.56 18.51
C LEU A 366 -8.10 13.92 18.07
N ALA A 367 -8.06 14.17 16.76
CA ALA A 367 -7.56 15.41 16.19
C ALA A 367 -8.52 16.59 16.44
N GLU A 368 -9.82 16.37 16.28
CA GLU A 368 -10.86 17.39 16.51
C GLU A 368 -10.89 17.83 17.98
N HIS A 369 -10.84 16.89 18.93
CA HIS A 369 -10.78 17.21 20.37
C HIS A 369 -9.49 17.95 20.75
N ALA A 370 -8.40 17.72 20.01
CA ALA A 370 -7.13 18.41 20.18
C ALA A 370 -7.11 19.82 19.55
N GLY A 371 -8.19 20.23 18.87
CA GLY A 371 -8.29 21.52 18.19
C GLY A 371 -7.53 21.60 16.87
N LEU A 372 -7.22 20.47 16.25
CA LEU A 372 -6.60 20.44 14.92
C LEU A 372 -7.63 20.70 13.83
N ALA A 373 -7.23 21.39 12.76
CA ALA A 373 -8.09 21.61 11.61
C ALA A 373 -8.40 20.28 10.90
N ALA A 374 -9.70 19.99 10.74
CA ALA A 374 -10.17 18.79 10.06
C ALA A 374 -11.35 19.10 9.11
N ASP A 375 -11.31 18.52 7.91
CA ASP A 375 -12.37 18.53 6.91
C ASP A 375 -12.28 17.21 6.14
N ARG A 376 -13.14 16.24 6.49
CA ARG A 376 -13.13 14.88 5.93
C ARG A 376 -11.73 14.23 5.97
N GLY A 377 -10.90 14.60 6.95
CA GLY A 377 -9.48 14.33 7.04
C GLY A 377 -8.78 15.39 7.90
N VAL A 378 -7.68 15.07 8.57
CA VAL A 378 -6.85 16.08 9.25
C VAL A 378 -6.15 16.91 8.17
N SER A 379 -6.39 18.22 8.18
CA SER A 379 -5.81 19.13 7.20
C SER A 379 -4.33 19.35 7.52
N VAL A 380 -3.47 19.14 6.52
CA VAL A 380 -2.03 19.33 6.63
C VAL A 380 -1.48 20.23 5.53
N SER A 381 -0.33 20.85 5.79
CA SER A 381 0.46 21.56 4.78
C SER A 381 1.11 20.60 3.77
N GLU A 382 1.79 21.13 2.76
CA GLU A 382 2.62 20.34 1.84
C GLU A 382 3.78 19.61 2.55
N TYR A 383 4.06 19.90 3.82
CA TYR A 383 5.05 19.21 4.65
C TYR A 383 4.41 18.17 5.60
N LEU A 384 3.12 17.87 5.43
CA LEU A 384 2.34 16.97 6.29
C LEU A 384 2.20 17.43 7.76
N GLU A 385 2.56 18.69 8.05
CA GLU A 385 2.36 19.34 9.35
C GLU A 385 0.93 19.86 9.46
N THR A 386 0.28 19.62 10.61
CA THR A 386 -1.10 20.04 10.90
C THR A 386 -1.18 21.55 11.21
N SER A 387 -2.36 22.04 11.59
CA SER A 387 -2.54 23.42 12.07
C SER A 387 -1.78 23.75 13.37
N VAL A 388 -1.16 22.77 14.03
CA VAL A 388 -0.36 22.95 15.24
C VAL A 388 1.08 22.51 14.99
N ALA A 389 2.03 23.42 15.22
CA ALA A 389 3.44 23.19 14.96
C ALA A 389 4.05 22.03 15.77
N GLY A 390 4.73 21.12 15.08
CA GLY A 390 5.30 19.90 15.63
C GLY A 390 4.32 18.72 15.73
N ILE A 391 3.09 18.87 15.24
CA ILE A 391 2.11 17.77 15.09
C ILE A 391 1.87 17.55 13.61
N PHE A 392 2.03 16.30 13.17
CA PHE A 392 1.94 15.85 11.78
C PHE A 392 0.79 14.85 11.62
N ALA A 393 0.29 14.66 10.40
CA ALA A 393 -0.63 13.57 10.08
C ALA A 393 -0.25 12.89 8.76
N ALA A 394 -0.39 11.56 8.69
CA ALA A 394 -0.05 10.77 7.51
C ALA A 394 -0.96 9.54 7.35
N GLY A 395 -1.09 9.05 6.12
CA GLY A 395 -1.97 7.93 5.75
C GLY A 395 -3.42 8.33 5.57
N ASP A 396 -4.35 7.37 5.67
CA ASP A 396 -5.78 7.57 5.35
C ASP A 396 -6.46 8.72 6.11
N ILE A 397 -5.87 9.20 7.22
CA ILE A 397 -6.38 10.32 7.99
C ILE A 397 -6.01 11.69 7.39
N ALA A 398 -4.90 11.78 6.67
CA ALA A 398 -4.33 13.05 6.24
C ALA A 398 -4.98 13.57 4.96
N ARG A 399 -5.33 14.86 4.96
CA ARG A 399 -5.84 15.57 3.79
C ARG A 399 -4.85 16.68 3.42
N TRP A 400 -4.23 16.58 2.25
CA TRP A 400 -3.08 17.41 1.86
C TRP A 400 -3.33 18.17 0.55
N PRO A 401 -2.65 19.32 0.32
CA PRO A 401 -2.68 20.02 -0.96
C PRO A 401 -1.88 19.24 -2.01
N ASP A 402 -2.57 18.53 -2.90
CA ASP A 402 -1.94 17.72 -3.93
C ASP A 402 -1.51 18.58 -5.13
N PRO A 403 -0.22 18.59 -5.51
CA PRO A 403 0.26 19.42 -6.60
C PRO A 403 -0.25 18.95 -7.98
N HIS A 404 -0.65 17.69 -8.13
CA HIS A 404 -1.03 17.09 -9.42
C HIS A 404 -2.46 17.47 -9.81
N SER A 405 -3.41 17.26 -8.91
CA SER A 405 -4.81 17.68 -9.06
C SER A 405 -5.02 19.17 -8.81
N ARG A 406 -4.10 19.83 -8.08
CA ARG A 406 -4.24 21.21 -7.55
C ARG A 406 -5.44 21.36 -6.60
N GLN A 407 -5.85 20.27 -5.98
CA GLN A 407 -6.91 20.21 -5.00
C GLN A 407 -6.37 19.73 -3.65
N THR A 408 -7.14 19.94 -2.59
CA THR A 408 -6.85 19.30 -1.32
C THR A 408 -7.57 17.96 -1.28
N ILE A 409 -6.82 16.86 -1.33
CA ILE A 409 -7.35 15.50 -1.47
C ILE A 409 -7.00 14.65 -0.25
N ARG A 410 -7.72 13.54 -0.12
CA ARG A 410 -7.42 12.47 0.84
C ARG A 410 -7.54 11.14 0.12
N VAL A 411 -6.55 10.28 0.30
CA VAL A 411 -6.43 9.02 -0.44
C VAL A 411 -6.17 7.89 0.55
N GLU A 412 -6.83 6.76 0.32
CA GLU A 412 -6.86 5.59 1.20
C GLU A 412 -6.07 4.44 0.56
N HIS A 413 -4.78 4.66 0.31
CA HIS A 413 -3.93 3.71 -0.42
C HIS A 413 -2.69 3.36 0.39
N TRP A 414 -2.34 2.08 0.39
CA TRP A 414 -1.22 1.53 1.15
C TRP A 414 0.09 2.26 0.85
N VAL A 415 0.46 2.35 -0.42
CA VAL A 415 1.71 3.01 -0.85
C VAL A 415 1.70 4.51 -0.54
N VAL A 416 0.56 5.19 -0.67
CA VAL A 416 0.43 6.60 -0.29
C VAL A 416 0.69 6.79 1.20
N ALA A 417 0.12 5.92 2.04
CA ALA A 417 0.32 5.98 3.48
C ALA A 417 1.80 5.77 3.86
N GLU A 418 2.48 4.80 3.26
CA GLU A 418 3.91 4.61 3.49
C GLU A 418 4.73 5.82 3.03
N ARG A 419 4.49 6.32 1.81
CA ARG A 419 5.19 7.50 1.27
C ARG A 419 4.99 8.72 2.17
N GLN A 420 3.77 8.97 2.65
CA GLN A 420 3.49 10.04 3.61
C GLN A 420 4.19 9.82 4.95
N GLY A 421 4.23 8.58 5.46
CA GLY A 421 4.97 8.23 6.68
C GLY A 421 6.46 8.59 6.58
N GLN A 422 7.10 8.24 5.46
CA GLN A 422 8.51 8.58 5.22
C GLN A 422 8.73 10.10 5.15
N THR A 423 7.92 10.83 4.38
CA THR A 423 8.03 12.30 4.29
C THR A 423 7.74 12.98 5.63
N ALA A 424 6.74 12.51 6.39
CA ALA A 424 6.43 13.04 7.71
C ALA A 424 7.60 12.84 8.68
N ALA A 425 8.24 11.66 8.71
CA ALA A 425 9.42 11.42 9.53
C ALA A 425 10.56 12.40 9.23
N ARG A 426 10.86 12.63 7.94
CA ARG A 426 11.87 13.62 7.52
C ARG A 426 11.49 15.05 7.94
N ASN A 427 10.21 15.39 7.92
CA ASN A 427 9.74 16.71 8.35
C ASN A 427 9.69 16.88 9.87
N MET A 428 9.43 15.81 10.63
CA MET A 428 9.61 15.81 12.08
C MET A 428 11.07 16.10 12.47
N LEU A 429 12.03 15.65 11.64
CA LEU A 429 13.46 15.96 11.75
C LEU A 429 13.86 17.36 11.20
N GLY A 430 12.90 18.12 10.66
CA GLY A 430 13.12 19.48 10.19
C GLY A 430 13.62 19.62 8.75
N LYS A 431 13.62 18.54 7.94
CA LYS A 431 14.12 18.58 6.55
C LYS A 431 13.29 19.44 5.58
N ARG A 432 12.02 19.70 5.92
CA ARG A 432 11.07 20.48 5.07
C ARG A 432 10.97 19.95 3.64
N GLU A 433 10.77 18.64 3.50
CA GLU A 433 10.46 17.96 2.26
C GLU A 433 8.97 18.06 1.93
N ARG A 434 8.64 18.52 0.72
CA ARG A 434 7.25 18.58 0.26
C ARG A 434 6.76 17.18 -0.10
N PHE A 435 5.55 16.82 0.31
CA PHE A 435 4.88 15.61 -0.16
C PHE A 435 4.27 15.87 -1.55
N ASP A 436 4.90 15.31 -2.58
CA ASP A 436 4.53 15.51 -3.98
C ASP A 436 4.46 14.20 -4.79
N ALA A 437 4.38 13.06 -4.09
CA ALA A 437 4.26 11.76 -4.72
C ALA A 437 2.91 11.65 -5.45
N VAL A 438 2.94 11.13 -6.66
CA VAL A 438 1.72 10.76 -7.39
C VAL A 438 1.07 9.58 -6.66
N PRO A 439 -0.25 9.63 -6.36
CA PRO A 439 -0.95 8.51 -5.74
C PRO A 439 -0.86 7.25 -6.60
N PHE A 440 -0.66 6.11 -5.97
CA PHE A 440 -0.63 4.80 -6.63
C PHE A 440 -1.29 3.76 -5.74
N PHE A 441 -2.05 2.84 -6.36
CA PHE A 441 -2.50 1.60 -5.73
C PHE A 441 -2.70 0.50 -6.77
N TRP A 442 -2.86 -0.72 -6.27
CA TRP A 442 -3.22 -1.88 -7.06
C TRP A 442 -4.41 -2.60 -6.43
N SER A 443 -5.14 -3.34 -7.25
CA SER A 443 -6.14 -4.32 -6.85
C SER A 443 -5.90 -5.62 -7.60
N GLN A 444 -6.10 -6.75 -6.93
CA GLN A 444 -5.97 -8.07 -7.55
C GLN A 444 -7.33 -8.76 -7.56
N HIS A 445 -7.81 -9.11 -8.75
CA HIS A 445 -9.03 -9.91 -8.90
C HIS A 445 -8.68 -11.19 -9.64
N TYR A 446 -8.54 -12.29 -8.89
CA TYR A 446 -8.07 -13.57 -9.41
C TYR A 446 -6.67 -13.43 -10.03
N ASP A 447 -6.51 -13.75 -11.32
CA ASP A 447 -5.26 -13.59 -12.06
C ASP A 447 -5.06 -12.15 -12.59
N VAL A 448 -6.07 -11.28 -12.52
CA VAL A 448 -6.08 -9.96 -13.16
C VAL A 448 -5.64 -8.84 -12.20
N PRO A 449 -4.48 -8.20 -12.43
CA PRO A 449 -4.08 -7.00 -11.71
C PRO A 449 -4.72 -5.77 -12.35
N ILE A 450 -5.19 -4.85 -11.50
CA ILE A 450 -5.59 -3.50 -11.90
C ILE A 450 -4.70 -2.51 -11.16
N ASN A 451 -3.80 -1.87 -11.90
CA ASN A 451 -2.89 -0.85 -11.38
C ASN A 451 -3.45 0.54 -11.67
N TYR A 452 -3.36 1.46 -10.72
CA TYR A 452 -3.94 2.81 -10.84
C TYR A 452 -2.99 3.87 -10.30
N VAL A 453 -2.66 4.85 -11.14
CA VAL A 453 -1.77 5.98 -10.84
C VAL A 453 -2.54 7.29 -10.99
N GLY A 454 -2.25 8.25 -10.12
CA GLY A 454 -2.93 9.54 -10.06
C GLY A 454 -4.21 9.47 -9.22
N HIS A 455 -5.02 10.52 -9.31
CA HIS A 455 -6.27 10.60 -8.57
C HIS A 455 -7.29 11.44 -9.33
N ALA A 456 -8.36 10.80 -9.81
CA ALA A 456 -9.47 11.47 -10.49
C ALA A 456 -10.75 11.31 -9.65
N GLU A 457 -11.14 12.34 -8.88
CA GLU A 457 -12.45 12.35 -8.20
C GLU A 457 -13.62 12.40 -9.20
N SER A 458 -13.39 13.00 -10.36
CA SER A 458 -14.30 13.03 -11.50
C SER A 458 -13.53 13.17 -12.81
N PHE A 459 -14.15 12.79 -13.92
CA PHE A 459 -13.60 12.85 -15.27
C PHE A 459 -14.73 13.05 -16.28
N ASP A 460 -14.41 13.68 -17.41
CA ASP A 460 -15.34 13.91 -18.54
C ASP A 460 -15.22 12.82 -19.60
N GLU A 461 -14.04 12.20 -19.69
CA GLU A 461 -13.67 11.23 -20.72
C GLU A 461 -12.73 10.17 -20.14
N ILE A 462 -12.89 8.94 -20.62
CA ILE A 462 -11.90 7.87 -20.46
C ILE A 462 -11.38 7.53 -21.85
N ALA A 463 -10.11 7.82 -22.11
CA ALA A 463 -9.44 7.37 -23.34
C ALA A 463 -8.84 5.99 -23.09
N ILE A 464 -9.23 5.01 -23.92
CA ILE A 464 -8.80 3.61 -23.78
C ILE A 464 -7.80 3.29 -24.90
N ASP A 465 -6.64 2.77 -24.51
CA ASP A 465 -5.67 2.13 -25.39
C ASP A 465 -5.63 0.63 -25.09
N GLY A 466 -5.61 -0.21 -26.13
CA GLY A 466 -5.75 -1.66 -26.01
C GLY A 466 -7.20 -2.15 -25.85
N SER A 467 -7.38 -3.26 -25.14
CA SER A 467 -8.68 -3.94 -24.96
C SER A 467 -8.89 -4.40 -23.52
N ILE A 468 -9.95 -3.90 -22.88
CA ILE A 468 -10.34 -4.32 -21.52
C ILE A 468 -10.70 -5.81 -21.50
N GLY A 469 -11.54 -6.26 -22.44
CA GLY A 469 -11.90 -7.68 -22.54
C GLY A 469 -10.72 -8.59 -22.89
N GLY A 470 -9.70 -8.05 -23.57
CA GLY A 470 -8.43 -8.75 -23.84
C GLY A 470 -7.46 -8.77 -22.67
N LYS A 471 -7.81 -8.19 -21.52
CA LYS A 471 -6.95 -8.00 -20.34
C LYS A 471 -5.64 -7.25 -20.68
N ASP A 472 -5.62 -6.41 -21.71
CA ASP A 472 -4.40 -5.73 -22.15
C ASP A 472 -4.75 -4.28 -22.50
N CYS A 473 -4.75 -3.40 -21.49
CA CYS A 473 -5.27 -2.05 -21.67
C CYS A 473 -4.65 -1.00 -20.75
N LEU A 474 -4.78 0.25 -21.20
CA LEU A 474 -4.44 1.47 -20.48
C LEU A 474 -5.62 2.45 -20.59
N LEU A 475 -6.19 2.88 -19.47
CA LEU A 475 -7.30 3.81 -19.39
C LEU A 475 -6.80 5.14 -18.84
N LYS A 476 -6.96 6.24 -19.60
CA LYS A 476 -6.58 7.59 -19.17
C LYS A 476 -7.82 8.39 -18.79
N TYR A 477 -7.96 8.73 -17.51
CA TYR A 477 -9.08 9.53 -16.99
C TYR A 477 -8.78 11.02 -17.16
N ARG A 478 -9.62 11.70 -17.95
CA ARG A 478 -9.40 13.10 -18.33
C ARG A 478 -10.45 14.03 -17.76
N LYS A 479 -10.02 15.20 -17.29
CA LYS A 479 -10.87 16.30 -16.84
C LYS A 479 -10.30 17.60 -17.41
N ASP A 480 -11.14 18.39 -18.08
CA ASP A 480 -10.73 19.68 -18.67
C ASP A 480 -9.47 19.56 -19.56
N GLY A 481 -9.38 18.47 -20.35
CA GLY A 481 -8.25 18.17 -21.24
C GLY A 481 -6.97 17.68 -20.56
N ARG A 482 -6.93 17.55 -19.21
CA ARG A 482 -5.79 17.04 -18.45
C ARG A 482 -6.02 15.59 -18.04
N VAL A 483 -4.98 14.75 -18.12
CA VAL A 483 -5.00 13.40 -17.55
C VAL A 483 -4.77 13.51 -16.04
N LEU A 484 -5.76 13.10 -15.25
CA LEU A 484 -5.69 13.13 -13.78
C LEU A 484 -5.31 11.78 -13.18
N ALA A 485 -5.61 10.69 -13.89
CA ALA A 485 -5.27 9.34 -13.48
C ALA A 485 -5.14 8.40 -14.68
N VAL A 486 -4.48 7.27 -14.45
CA VAL A 486 -4.31 6.18 -15.41
C VAL A 486 -4.52 4.83 -14.72
N ALA A 487 -5.38 3.98 -15.27
CA ALA A 487 -5.51 2.57 -14.88
C ALA A 487 -4.92 1.66 -15.96
N SER A 488 -4.47 0.47 -15.58
CA SER A 488 -3.95 -0.53 -16.51
C SER A 488 -4.21 -1.96 -16.07
N ILE A 489 -4.31 -2.86 -17.07
CA ILE A 489 -4.24 -4.31 -16.90
C ILE A 489 -3.07 -4.82 -17.76
N TYR A 490 -2.12 -5.53 -17.13
CA TYR A 490 -0.88 -6.08 -17.72
C TYR A 490 -0.05 -5.08 -18.58
N ARG A 491 -0.17 -3.78 -18.29
CA ARG A 491 0.58 -2.68 -18.93
C ARG A 491 1.49 -1.95 -17.93
N ASP A 492 2.19 -2.72 -17.10
CA ASP A 492 2.94 -2.23 -15.94
C ASP A 492 3.98 -1.15 -16.28
N LEU A 493 4.76 -1.36 -17.35
CA LEU A 493 5.75 -0.38 -17.79
C LEU A 493 5.09 0.93 -18.26
N ASP A 494 3.93 0.87 -18.91
CA ASP A 494 3.21 2.07 -19.35
C ASP A 494 2.57 2.80 -18.16
N ASN A 495 2.14 2.06 -17.13
CA ASN A 495 1.69 2.62 -15.86
C ASN A 495 2.82 3.39 -15.14
N LEU A 496 4.03 2.81 -15.06
CA LEU A 496 5.22 3.48 -14.54
C LEU A 496 5.58 4.75 -15.32
N LYS A 497 5.49 4.71 -16.66
CA LYS A 497 5.73 5.89 -17.51
C LYS A 497 4.70 6.99 -17.24
N ALA A 498 3.43 6.64 -17.03
CA ALA A 498 2.38 7.59 -16.68
C ALA A 498 2.65 8.27 -15.32
N GLU A 499 3.10 7.52 -14.31
CA GLU A 499 3.53 8.09 -13.02
C GLU A 499 4.66 9.11 -13.23
N LEU A 500 5.68 8.75 -14.01
CA LEU A 500 6.82 9.64 -14.29
C LEU A 500 6.41 10.89 -15.07
N GLU A 501 5.45 10.79 -15.98
CA GLU A 501 4.91 11.93 -16.73
C GLU A 501 4.16 12.89 -15.80
N MET A 502 3.33 12.38 -14.89
CA MET A 502 2.66 13.19 -13.87
C MET A 502 3.68 13.88 -12.95
N GLU A 503 4.73 13.16 -12.54
CA GLU A 503 5.81 13.75 -11.73
C GLU A 503 6.56 14.86 -12.45
N ARG A 504 6.71 14.80 -13.77
CA ARG A 504 7.41 15.82 -14.58
C ARG A 504 6.53 17.00 -14.97
N SER A 505 5.21 16.80 -15.07
CA SER A 505 4.25 17.84 -15.50
C SER A 505 3.87 18.84 -14.40
N ARG A 506 4.75 19.04 -13.40
CA ARG A 506 4.65 20.03 -12.32
C ARG A 506 4.80 21.46 -12.89
N GLY A 507 3.79 21.92 -13.63
CA GLY A 507 3.69 23.26 -14.22
C GLY A 507 2.43 23.96 -13.74
#